data_AF-A0A396JTJ3-F1
#
_entry.id   AF-A0A396JTJ3-F1
#
_cell.length_a   1.000
_cell.length_b   1.000
_cell.length_c   1.000
_cell.angle_alpha   90.00
_cell.angle_beta   90.00
_cell.angle_gamma   90.00
#
_symmetry.space_group_name_H-M   'P 1'
#
loop_
_entity.id
_entity.type
_entity.pdbx_description
1 polymer ?
#
loop_
_entity_poly.entity_id
_entity_poly.type
_entity_poly.pdbx_seq_one_letter_code
_entity_poly.pdbx_strand_id
1 'polypeptide(L)' 'MNQDMKSLDRNYLPTNATLVNHQYSIGVHFEGKVGDININGMNYSLKQLHWHAPAEHRAHGRL' A
#
# COMPACT_ATOMS: atom_id res chain seq x y z
N MET A 1 -19.49 12.10 -3.87
CA MET A 1 -18.82 10.83 -3.50
C MET A 1 -19.60 9.70 -4.15
N ASN A 2 -18.92 8.70 -4.70
CA ASN A 2 -19.61 7.51 -5.20
C ASN A 2 -20.26 6.79 -4.01
N GLN A 3 -21.59 6.65 -4.02
CA GLN A 3 -22.34 6.05 -2.91
C GLN A 3 -22.26 4.52 -2.87
N ASP A 4 -21.76 3.91 -3.95
CA ASP A 4 -21.57 2.46 -4.03
C ASP A 4 -20.23 2.02 -3.42
N MET A 5 -19.31 2.95 -3.19
CA MET A 5 -18.02 2.67 -2.58
C MET A 5 -18.12 2.67 -1.06
N LYS A 6 -17.81 1.53 -0.46
CA LYS A 6 -17.67 1.38 1.00
C LYS A 6 -16.32 1.94 1.46
N SER A 7 -16.22 2.21 2.76
CA SER A 7 -14.93 2.50 3.41
C SER A 7 -13.94 1.36 3.18
N LEU A 8 -12.68 1.70 2.92
CA LEU A 8 -11.61 0.71 2.77
C LEU A 8 -11.25 0.11 4.13
N ASP A 9 -11.62 -1.16 4.33
CA ASP A 9 -11.25 -1.93 5.51
C ASP A 9 -9.79 -2.41 5.40
N ARG A 10 -8.99 -2.12 6.44
CA ARG A 10 -7.55 -2.35 6.47
C ARG A 10 -7.20 -2.98 7.81
N ASN A 11 -6.64 -4.18 7.76
CA ASN A 11 -6.19 -4.90 8.93
C ASN A 11 -4.69 -5.11 8.82
N TYR A 12 -3.90 -4.22 9.43
CA TYR A 12 -2.44 -4.29 9.42
C TYR A 12 -1.87 -4.58 10.80
N LEU A 13 -0.83 -5.39 10.82
CA LEU A 13 -0.13 -5.86 12.00
C LEU A 13 1.37 -5.50 11.88
N PRO A 14 2.03 -5.17 13.00
CA PRO A 14 3.48 -5.06 13.01
C PRO A 14 4.12 -6.38 12.57
N THR A 15 5.11 -6.31 11.68
CA THR A 15 5.90 -7.46 11.26
C THR A 15 7.33 -7.05 10.98
N ASN A 16 8.25 -8.01 11.05
CA ASN A 16 9.61 -7.82 10.57
C ASN A 16 9.62 -7.48 9.08
N ALA A 17 10.51 -6.56 8.70
CA ALA A 17 10.60 -6.04 7.36
C ALA A 17 12.03 -5.61 7.02
N THR A 18 12.35 -5.65 5.73
CA THR A 18 13.63 -5.26 5.17
C THR A 18 13.45 -3.97 4.37
N LEU A 19 14.29 -2.96 4.63
CA LEU A 19 14.38 -1.77 3.78
C LEU A 19 15.22 -2.13 2.55
N VAL A 20 14.67 -1.90 1.36
CA VAL A 20 15.28 -2.32 0.08
C VAL A 20 15.55 -1.10 -0.78
N ASN A 21 16.76 -1.01 -1.34
CA ASN A 21 17.08 -0.06 -2.40
C ASN A 21 16.92 -0.75 -3.76
N HIS A 22 15.89 -0.39 -4.51
CA HIS A 22 15.61 -0.94 -5.85
C HIS A 22 16.34 -0.19 -6.97
N GLN A 23 17.31 0.67 -6.65
CA GLN A 23 18.02 1.58 -7.57
C GLN A 23 17.18 2.77 -8.06
N TYR A 24 15.91 2.55 -8.39
CA TYR A 24 14.98 3.60 -8.83
C TYR A 24 13.93 4.01 -7.78
N SER A 25 13.80 3.23 -6.70
CA SER A 25 12.94 3.55 -5.57
C SER A 25 13.50 2.97 -4.28
N ILE A 26 13.04 3.51 -3.16
CA ILE A 26 13.21 2.87 -1.85
C ILE A 26 11.93 2.11 -1.55
N GLY A 27 12.07 0.86 -1.10
CA GLY A 27 10.97 -0.04 -0.80
C GLY A 27 11.08 -0.67 0.57
N VAL A 28 9.97 -1.24 1.03
CA VAL A 28 9.91 -2.13 2.18
C VAL A 28 9.41 -3.48 1.70
N HIS A 29 10.17 -4.53 1.99
CA HIS A 29 9.75 -5.92 1.83
C HIS A 29 9.36 -6.47 3.20
N PHE A 30 8.19 -7.13 3.27
CA PHE A 30 7.72 -7.72 4.52
C PHE A 30 7.97 -9.22 4.55
N GLU A 31 8.65 -9.70 5.59
CA GLU A 31 9.10 -11.11 5.73
C GLU A 31 8.01 -12.04 6.30
N GLY A 32 6.77 -11.54 6.49
CA GLY A 32 5.70 -12.25 7.19
C GLY A 32 4.31 -11.75 6.87
N LYS A 33 3.32 -12.20 7.64
CA LYS A 33 1.93 -11.75 7.49
C LYS A 33 1.77 -10.34 8.08
N VAL A 34 1.77 -9.34 7.22
CA VAL A 34 1.48 -7.93 7.56
C VAL A 34 -0.01 -7.70 7.79
N GLY A 35 -0.86 -8.52 7.18
CA GLY A 35 -2.30 -8.31 7.10
C GLY A 35 -2.76 -7.99 5.68
N ASP A 36 -3.97 -7.46 5.56
CA ASP A 36 -4.71 -7.41 4.31
C ASP A 36 -5.71 -6.25 4.26
N ILE A 37 -6.19 -6.00 3.04
CA ILE A 37 -7.34 -5.15 2.77
C ILE A 37 -8.46 -6.00 2.21
N ASN A 38 -9.70 -5.73 2.63
CA ASN A 38 -10.88 -6.37 2.04
C ASN A 38 -11.50 -5.45 0.99
N ILE A 39 -11.62 -5.95 -0.23
CA ILE A 39 -12.34 -5.27 -1.31
C ILE A 39 -13.42 -6.22 -1.81
N ASN A 40 -14.68 -5.84 -1.60
CA ASN A 40 -15.86 -6.60 -2.04
C ASN A 40 -15.85 -8.08 -1.60
N GLY A 41 -15.40 -8.35 -0.36
CA GLY A 41 -15.35 -9.71 0.19
C GLY A 41 -14.07 -10.48 -0.16
N MET A 42 -13.18 -9.92 -0.98
CA MET A 42 -11.89 -10.52 -1.31
C MET A 42 -10.77 -9.89 -0.50
N ASN A 43 -9.95 -10.73 0.14
CA ASN A 43 -8.79 -10.27 0.92
C ASN A 43 -7.54 -10.20 0.04
N TYR A 44 -6.87 -9.05 0.10
CA TYR A 44 -5.61 -8.81 -0.59
C TYR A 44 -4.51 -8.56 0.44
N SER A 45 -3.56 -9.49 0.54
CA SER A 45 -2.45 -9.36 1.50
C SER A 45 -1.45 -8.30 1.06
N LEU A 46 -1.00 -7.49 2.00
CA LEU A 46 0.10 -6.55 1.78
C LEU A 46 1.43 -7.30 1.68
N LYS A 47 2.18 -7.07 0.60
CA LYS A 47 3.47 -7.73 0.33
C LYS A 47 4.67 -6.79 0.36
N GLN A 48 4.49 -5.57 -0.13
CA GLN A 48 5.53 -4.56 -0.21
C GLN A 48 4.89 -3.17 -0.33
N LEU A 49 5.70 -2.15 -0.06
CA LEU A 49 5.43 -0.76 -0.43
C LEU A 49 6.71 -0.10 -0.90
N HIS A 50 6.60 1.02 -1.61
CA HIS A 50 7.75 1.80 -2.02
C HIS A 50 7.39 3.27 -2.16
N TRP A 51 8.41 4.12 -2.17
CA TRP A 51 8.28 5.56 -2.30
C TRP A 51 8.77 6.02 -3.67
N HIS A 52 8.09 7.04 -4.20
CA HIS A 52 8.49 7.81 -5.37
C HIS A 52 8.69 9.26 -4.97
N ALA A 53 9.66 9.91 -5.61
CA ALA A 53 9.87 11.36 -5.51
C ALA A 53 10.27 11.89 -6.90
N PRO A 54 9.45 12.74 -7.55
CA PRO A 54 8.16 13.28 -7.09
C PRO A 54 7.01 12.24 -7.10
N ALA A 55 5.81 12.66 -6.68
CA ALA A 55 4.61 11.82 -6.81
C ALA A 55 4.32 11.48 -8.28
N GLU A 56 3.80 10.29 -8.55
CA GLU A 56 3.38 9.90 -9.90
C GLU A 56 1.96 10.40 -10.22
N HIS A 57 1.04 10.27 -9.25
CA HIS A 57 -0.33 10.72 -9.38
C HIS A 57 -0.45 12.21 -9.06
N ARG A 58 -1.48 12.86 -9.65
CA ARG A 58 -1.83 14.26 -9.39
C ARG A 58 -3.22 14.33 -8.77
N ALA A 59 -3.42 15.26 -7.85
CA ALA A 59 -4.74 15.58 -7.30
C ALA A 59 -5.06 17.04 -7.59
N HIS A 60 -6.22 17.31 -8.19
CA HIS A 60 -6.65 18.67 -8.56
C HIS A 60 -5.60 19.45 -9.38
N GLY A 61 -4.90 18.77 -10.29
CA GLY A 61 -3.87 19.35 -11.16
C GLY A 61 -2.49 19.53 -10.51
N ARG A 62 -2.36 19.28 -9.21
CA ARG A 62 -1.12 19.41 -8.44
C ARG A 62 -0.41 18.07 -8.28
N LEU A 63 0.92 18.09 -8.45
CA LEU A 63 1.83 17.05 -7.97
C LEU A 63 2.03 17.19 -6.46
#